data_AF-A0A8J7X0X6-F1
#
_entry.id   AF-A0A8J7X0X6-F1
#
_cell.length_a   1.000
_cell.length_b   1.000
_cell.length_c   1.000
_cell.angle_alpha   90.00
_cell.angle_beta   90.00
_cell.angle_gamma   90.00
#
_symmetry.space_group_name_H-M   'P 1'
#
loop_
_entity.id
_entity.type
_entity.pdbx_description
1 polymer ?
#
loop_
_entity_poly.entity_id
_entity_poly.type
_entity_poly.pdbx_seq_one_letter_code
_entity_poly.pdbx_strand_id
1 'polypeptide(L)'
;MVTLNNQQAQITQGTKIATKTESESGGTTTQYVEAILRLSVTPQITPDNKLILELDITDDSPVADGEDIETRSVQTRLFVDNDETLVIGGVQQVNKSNVQDTVPGVSNIPLLGWLFKNKSRRETKRELLIFIRPHILDS
;
A
#
# COMPACT_ATOMS: atom_id res chain seq x y z
N MET A 1 -1.87 14.22 14.33
CA MET A 1 -1.17 15.31 13.62
C MET A 1 -2.00 16.57 13.74
N VAL A 2 -1.38 17.74 13.86
CA VAL A 2 -2.07 19.05 13.96
C VAL A 2 -1.46 19.98 12.92
N THR A 3 -2.27 20.81 12.26
CA THR A 3 -1.83 21.80 11.28
C THR A 3 -2.75 23.03 11.29
N LEU A 4 -2.29 24.13 10.69
CA LEU A 4 -3.07 25.35 10.52
C LEU A 4 -4.02 25.26 9.32
N ASN A 5 -5.06 26.09 9.33
CA ASN A 5 -5.99 26.22 8.20
C ASN A 5 -5.24 26.67 6.93
N ASN A 6 -5.52 26.03 5.80
CA ASN A 6 -4.87 26.22 4.50
C ASN A 6 -3.35 25.94 4.50
N GLN A 7 -2.83 25.25 5.52
CA GLN A 7 -1.42 24.90 5.58
C GLN A 7 -1.24 23.39 5.41
N GLN A 8 -0.52 23.02 4.35
CA GLN A 8 -0.09 21.65 4.15
C GLN A 8 0.82 21.24 5.29
N ALA A 9 0.59 20.04 5.79
CA ALA A 9 1.51 19.40 6.69
C ALA A 9 1.63 17.92 6.33
N GLN A 10 2.74 17.31 6.72
CA GLN A 10 3.08 15.94 6.36
C GLN A 10 3.65 15.19 7.55
N ILE A 11 3.26 13.92 7.67
CA ILE A 11 3.89 12.95 8.56
C ILE A 11 4.40 11.78 7.72
N THR A 12 5.60 11.30 8.04
CA THR A 12 6.22 10.16 7.35
C THR A 12 6.79 9.21 8.39
N GLN A 13 6.54 7.92 8.22
CA GLN A 13 7.03 6.86 9.09
C GLN A 13 7.47 5.67 8.25
N GLY A 14 8.65 5.12 8.49
CA GLY A 14 9.06 3.87 7.87
C GLY A 14 10.54 3.63 7.98
N THR A 15 11.05 2.78 7.09
CA THR A 15 12.44 2.33 7.11
C THR A 15 13.07 2.47 5.73
N LYS A 16 14.39 2.38 5.69
CA LYS A 16 15.15 2.35 4.43
C LYS A 16 15.75 0.97 4.26
N ILE A 17 15.60 0.42 3.07
CA ILE A 17 16.16 -0.87 2.66
C ILE A 17 17.44 -0.59 1.90
N ALA A 18 18.55 -1.21 2.33
CA ALA A 18 19.84 -1.06 1.69
C ALA A 18 19.99 -2.08 0.55
N THR A 19 20.03 -1.59 -0.69
CA THR A 19 20.22 -2.39 -1.90
C THR A 19 21.62 -2.15 -2.45
N LYS A 20 22.35 -3.22 -2.76
CA LYS A 20 23.67 -3.12 -3.39
C LYS A 20 23.51 -3.01 -4.90
N THR A 21 24.05 -1.96 -5.49
CA THR A 21 24.07 -1.74 -6.94
C THR A 21 25.52 -1.71 -7.43
N GLU A 22 25.76 -2.22 -8.64
CA GLU A 22 27.06 -2.10 -9.28
C GLU A 22 27.24 -0.67 -9.80
N SER A 23 28.34 -0.03 -9.40
CA SER A 23 28.74 1.29 -9.87
C SER A 23 29.44 1.17 -11.23
N GLU A 24 29.28 2.17 -12.10
CA GLU A 24 29.89 2.20 -13.44
C GLU A 24 31.43 2.07 -13.42
N SER A 25 32.06 2.34 -12.27
CA SER A 25 33.52 2.24 -12.06
C SER A 25 34.00 0.86 -11.58
N GLY A 26 33.13 -0.16 -11.51
CA GLY A 26 33.49 -1.51 -11.08
C GLY A 26 33.53 -1.75 -9.57
N GLY A 27 32.87 -0.90 -8.77
CA GLY A 27 32.70 -1.07 -7.33
C GLY A 27 31.23 -1.26 -6.93
N THR A 28 30.94 -1.86 -5.78
CA THR A 28 29.58 -1.93 -5.24
C THR A 28 29.22 -0.65 -4.48
N THR A 29 28.12 0.00 -4.86
CA THR A 29 27.49 1.12 -4.15
C THR A 29 26.27 0.63 -3.37
N THR A 30 26.06 1.16 -2.17
CA THR A 30 24.83 0.91 -1.40
C THR A 30 23.83 2.03 -1.66
N GLN A 31 22.69 1.72 -2.25
CA GLN A 31 21.56 2.64 -2.43
C GLN A 31 20.47 2.32 -1.40
N TYR A 32 19.83 3.34 -0.86
CA TYR A 32 18.73 3.18 0.09
C TYR A 32 17.40 3.44 -0.60
N VAL A 33 16.51 2.45 -0.59
CA VAL A 33 15.13 2.58 -1.06
C VAL A 33 14.20 2.74 0.14
N GLU A 34 13.27 3.69 0.08
CA GLU A 34 12.37 4.01 1.21
C GLU A 34 11.13 3.12 1.18
N ALA A 35 10.83 2.49 2.31
CA ALA A 35 9.57 1.81 2.57
C ALA A 35 8.86 2.56 3.71
N ILE A 36 8.05 3.55 3.32
CA ILE A 36 7.44 4.53 4.20
C ILE A 36 5.94 4.64 4.02
N LEU A 37 5.24 4.83 5.13
CA LEU A 37 3.91 5.39 5.19
C LEU A 37 4.02 6.92 5.25
N ARG A 38 3.48 7.61 4.25
CA ARG A 38 3.39 9.06 4.16
C ARG A 38 1.92 9.47 4.18
N LEU A 39 1.59 10.43 5.02
CA LEU A 39 0.31 11.15 5.00
C LEU A 39 0.61 12.64 4.86
N SER A 40 0.11 13.25 3.80
CA SER A 40 0.10 14.69 3.57
C SER A 40 -1.34 15.18 3.58
N VAL A 41 -1.58 16.28 4.29
CA VAL A 41 -2.92 16.85 4.45
C VAL A 41 -2.88 18.36 4.34
N THR A 42 -3.83 18.92 3.59
CA THR A 42 -4.11 20.35 3.54
C THR A 42 -5.57 20.56 3.92
N PRO A 43 -5.87 21.08 5.13
CA PRO A 43 -7.24 21.36 5.52
C PRO A 43 -7.67 22.76 5.08
N GLN A 44 -8.94 22.90 4.75
CA GLN A 44 -9.61 24.17 4.52
C GLN A 44 -10.93 24.19 5.30
N ILE A 45 -11.04 25.10 6.28
CA ILE A 45 -12.25 25.31 7.06
C ILE A 45 -13.18 26.24 6.28
N THR A 46 -14.43 25.83 6.12
CA THR A 46 -15.50 26.62 5.50
C THR A 46 -16.22 27.48 6.55
N PRO A 47 -16.94 28.55 6.15
CA PRO A 47 -17.70 29.38 7.08
C PRO A 47 -18.75 28.63 7.92
N ASP A 48 -19.22 27.48 7.42
CA ASP A 48 -20.24 26.64 8.08
C ASP A 48 -19.61 25.61 9.03
N ASN A 49 -18.35 25.78 9.45
CA ASN A 49 -17.58 24.84 10.29
C ASN A 49 -17.40 23.44 9.69
N LYS A 50 -17.47 23.33 8.36
CA LYS A 50 -17.15 22.09 7.63
C LYS A 50 -15.74 22.11 7.08
N LEU A 51 -15.17 20.95 6.84
CA LEU A 51 -13.79 20.79 6.39
C LEU A 51 -13.74 20.26 4.96
N ILE A 52 -12.95 20.95 4.14
CA ILE A 52 -12.43 20.39 2.89
C ILE A 52 -11.03 19.87 3.21
N LEU A 53 -10.80 18.58 3.02
CA LEU A 53 -9.49 17.95 3.22
C LEU A 53 -8.95 17.51 1.86
N GLU A 54 -7.76 18.01 1.53
CA GLU A 54 -6.93 17.41 0.49
C GLU A 54 -5.94 16.46 1.14
N LEU A 55 -5.95 15.21 0.70
CA LEU A 55 -5.22 14.11 1.30
C LEU A 55 -4.39 13.41 0.23
N ASP A 56 -3.13 13.19 0.55
CA ASP A 56 -2.21 12.34 -0.22
C ASP A 56 -1.59 11.33 0.76
N ILE A 57 -1.96 10.07 0.57
CA ILE A 57 -1.57 8.97 1.42
C ILE A 57 -0.80 7.98 0.56
N THR A 58 0.42 7.65 0.97
CA THR A 58 1.26 6.63 0.34
C THR A 58 1.68 5.60 1.37
N ASP A 59 1.49 4.33 1.09
CA ASP A 59 1.96 3.17 1.87
C ASP A 59 2.92 2.36 1.00
N ASP A 60 4.22 2.54 1.23
CA ASP A 60 5.29 1.77 0.60
C ASP A 60 5.70 0.63 1.54
N SER A 61 5.36 -0.60 1.17
CA SER A 61 5.61 -1.79 1.97
C SER A 61 6.61 -2.74 1.27
N PRO A 62 7.62 -3.27 1.97
CA PRO A 62 8.52 -4.27 1.38
C PRO A 62 7.77 -5.58 1.13
N VAL A 63 8.02 -6.19 -0.03
CA VAL A 63 7.58 -7.56 -0.33
C VAL A 63 8.49 -8.56 0.39
N ALA A 64 8.01 -9.78 0.63
CA ALA A 64 8.70 -10.79 1.44
C ALA A 64 10.13 -11.13 1.00
N ASP A 65 10.47 -10.96 -0.29
CA ASP A 65 11.82 -11.19 -0.81
C ASP A 65 12.77 -9.98 -0.58
N GLY A 66 12.26 -8.86 -0.08
CA GLY A 66 13.05 -7.68 0.30
C GLY A 66 13.61 -6.86 -0.87
N GLU A 67 13.41 -7.32 -2.10
CA GLU A 67 13.90 -6.67 -3.33
C GLU A 67 12.85 -5.71 -3.94
N ASP A 68 11.58 -6.08 -3.83
CA ASP A 68 10.46 -5.29 -4.37
C ASP A 68 9.76 -4.47 -3.27
N ILE A 69 9.27 -3.29 -3.66
CA ILE A 69 8.40 -2.45 -2.83
C ILE A 69 7.02 -2.38 -3.47
N GLU A 70 6.01 -2.74 -2.70
CA GLU A 70 4.61 -2.59 -3.07
C GLU A 70 4.13 -1.21 -2.60
N THR A 71 3.93 -0.30 -3.54
CA THR A 71 3.41 1.05 -3.28
C THR A 71 1.89 1.08 -3.42
N ARG A 72 1.21 1.65 -2.43
CA ARG A 72 -0.22 1.98 -2.50
C ARG A 72 -0.38 3.47 -2.26
N SER A 73 -1.05 4.17 -3.16
CA SER A 73 -1.29 5.61 -3.00
C SER A 73 -2.75 5.96 -3.24
N VAL A 74 -3.24 6.91 -2.45
CA VAL A 74 -4.57 7.51 -2.59
C VAL A 74 -4.41 9.03 -2.49
N GLN A 75 -4.75 9.72 -3.57
CA GLN A 75 -4.90 11.17 -3.58
C GLN A 75 -6.37 11.52 -3.75
N THR A 76 -6.92 12.28 -2.81
CA THR A 76 -8.32 12.66 -2.86
C THR A 76 -8.57 14.02 -2.22
N ARG A 77 -9.65 14.66 -2.63
CA ARG A 77 -10.17 15.87 -2.01
C ARG A 77 -11.62 15.61 -1.63
N LEU A 78 -11.91 15.79 -0.35
CA LEU A 78 -13.21 15.41 0.20
C LEU A 78 -13.77 16.48 1.12
N PHE A 79 -15.07 16.43 1.29
CA PHE A 79 -15.83 17.25 2.22
C PHE A 79 -16.24 16.40 3.40
N VAL A 80 -15.97 16.87 4.62
CA VAL A 80 -16.21 16.12 5.85
C VAL A 80 -16.65 17.09 6.95
N ASP A 81 -17.59 16.64 7.77
CA ASP A 81 -18.03 17.42 8.92
C ASP A 81 -17.02 17.30 10.08
N ASN A 82 -16.96 18.32 10.93
CA ASN A 82 -16.11 18.29 12.11
C ASN A 82 -16.48 17.10 13.01
N ASP A 83 -15.49 16.38 13.53
CA ASP A 83 -15.65 15.18 14.36
C ASP A 83 -16.30 13.95 13.68
N GLU A 84 -16.68 14.03 12.41
CA GLU A 84 -17.19 12.88 11.68
C GLU A 84 -16.05 11.99 11.18
N THR A 85 -16.27 10.68 11.15
CA THR A 85 -15.31 9.72 10.58
C THR A 85 -15.72 9.36 9.17
N LEU A 86 -14.89 9.70 8.19
CA LEU A 86 -15.07 9.29 6.81
C LEU A 86 -14.20 8.06 6.49
N VAL A 87 -14.75 7.16 5.68
CA VAL A 87 -14.03 6.01 5.13
C VAL A 87 -13.76 6.24 3.65
N ILE A 88 -12.49 6.25 3.28
CA ILE A 88 -12.05 6.27 1.88
C ILE A 88 -11.71 4.84 1.50
N GLY A 89 -12.54 4.23 0.67
CA GLY A 89 -12.26 2.92 0.07
C GLY A 89 -11.19 3.06 -1.02
N GLY A 90 -10.13 2.26 -0.95
CA GLY A 90 -8.94 2.36 -1.82
C GLY A 90 -8.92 1.42 -3.02
N VAL A 91 -7.71 1.01 -3.40
CA VAL A 91 -7.39 0.15 -4.55
C VAL A 91 -7.49 -1.33 -4.16
N GLN A 92 -8.20 -2.13 -4.96
CA GLN A 92 -8.37 -3.57 -4.77
C GLN A 92 -7.30 -4.35 -5.57
N GLN A 93 -6.52 -5.20 -4.91
CA GLN A 93 -5.60 -6.13 -5.57
C GLN A 93 -6.06 -7.58 -5.40
N VAL A 94 -6.20 -8.30 -6.51
CA VAL A 94 -6.57 -9.72 -6.54
C VAL A 94 -5.41 -10.51 -7.16
N ASN A 95 -4.65 -11.20 -6.32
CA ASN A 95 -3.59 -12.11 -6.76
C ASN A 95 -4.16 -13.53 -6.84
N LYS A 96 -4.24 -14.10 -8.06
CA LYS A 96 -4.62 -15.50 -8.29
C LYS A 96 -3.38 -16.30 -8.66
N SER A 97 -2.99 -17.24 -7.82
CA SER A 97 -1.91 -18.19 -8.08
C SER A 97 -2.49 -19.59 -8.28
N ASN A 98 -2.27 -20.16 -9.47
CA ASN A 98 -2.60 -21.54 -9.78
C ASN A 98 -1.28 -22.32 -9.87
N VAL A 99 -1.01 -23.16 -8.87
CA VAL A 99 0.15 -24.05 -8.87
C VAL A 99 -0.35 -25.46 -9.21
N GLN A 100 0.18 -26.03 -10.29
CA GLN A 100 -0.10 -27.40 -10.69
C GLN A 100 1.19 -28.22 -10.67
N ASP A 101 1.39 -28.97 -9.59
CA ASP A 101 2.53 -29.87 -9.46
C ASP A 101 2.17 -31.21 -10.09
N THR A 102 2.95 -31.62 -11.07
CA THR A 102 2.76 -32.88 -11.80
C THR A 102 4.06 -33.67 -11.82
N VAL A 103 4.03 -34.93 -11.40
CA VAL A 103 5.20 -35.82 -11.48
C VAL A 103 5.47 -36.20 -12.94
N PRO A 104 6.66 -35.90 -13.51
CA PRO A 104 7.00 -36.29 -14.88
C PRO A 104 6.98 -37.82 -15.04
N GLY A 105 6.42 -38.33 -16.14
CA GLY A 105 6.39 -39.76 -16.49
C GLY A 105 5.13 -40.53 -16.07
N VAL A 106 4.61 -40.31 -14.86
CA VAL A 106 3.45 -41.09 -14.33
C VAL A 106 2.11 -40.39 -14.59
N SER A 107 2.12 -39.09 -14.90
CA SER A 107 0.90 -38.28 -15.05
C SER A 107 0.05 -38.57 -16.29
N ASN A 108 0.60 -39.34 -17.24
CA ASN A 108 -0.04 -39.73 -18.51
C ASN A 108 -0.60 -41.16 -18.50
N ILE A 109 -0.54 -41.90 -17.39
CA ILE A 109 -1.12 -43.25 -17.32
C ILE A 109 -2.66 -43.14 -17.27
N PRO A 110 -3.39 -43.74 -18.24
CA PRO A 110 -4.85 -43.82 -18.18
C PRO A 110 -5.28 -44.47 -16.87
N LEU A 111 -6.31 -43.94 -16.21
CA LEU A 111 -6.84 -44.32 -14.88
C LEU A 111 -6.06 -43.86 -13.62
N LEU A 112 -4.73 -43.74 -13.64
CA LEU A 112 -3.94 -43.45 -12.41
C LEU A 112 -3.34 -42.03 -12.35
N GLY A 113 -3.31 -41.31 -13.47
CA GLY A 113 -2.66 -40.00 -13.56
C GLY A 113 -3.25 -38.89 -12.67
N TRP A 114 -4.41 -39.10 -12.03
CA TRP A 114 -5.02 -38.12 -11.12
C TRP A 114 -4.52 -38.22 -9.67
N LEU A 115 -4.02 -39.39 -9.24
CA LEU A 115 -3.39 -39.58 -7.91
C LEU A 115 -2.02 -38.86 -7.80
N PHE A 116 -1.41 -38.54 -8.94
CA PHE A 116 -0.07 -37.93 -9.04
C PHE A 116 -0.10 -36.49 -9.56
N LYS A 117 -1.27 -35.84 -9.48
CA LYS A 117 -1.49 -34.42 -9.81
C LYS A 117 -1.93 -33.69 -8.54
N ASN A 118 -1.11 -32.79 -8.02
CA ASN A 118 -1.52 -31.88 -6.95
C ASN A 118 -1.91 -30.54 -7.57
N LYS A 119 -3.13 -30.07 -7.29
CA LYS A 119 -3.60 -28.74 -7.72
C LYS A 119 -3.78 -27.88 -6.48
N SER A 120 -2.98 -26.83 -6.37
CA SER A 120 -3.12 -25.82 -5.32
C SER A 120 -3.57 -24.50 -5.95
N ARG A 121 -4.74 -24.01 -5.53
CA ARG A 121 -5.26 -22.69 -5.93
C ARG A 121 -5.18 -21.77 -4.72
N ARG A 122 -4.41 -20.69 -4.83
CA ARG A 122 -4.30 -19.65 -3.81
C ARG A 122 -4.83 -18.34 -4.38
N GLU A 123 -5.84 -17.78 -3.74
CA GLU A 123 -6.36 -16.44 -4.05
C GLU A 123 -6.07 -15.52 -2.86
N THR A 124 -5.34 -14.45 -3.10
CA THR A 124 -5.05 -13.42 -2.09
C THR A 124 -5.69 -12.12 -2.53
N LYS A 125 -6.64 -11.62 -1.72
CA LYS A 125 -7.30 -10.32 -1.92
C LYS A 125 -6.77 -9.34 -0.88
N ARG A 126 -6.31 -8.16 -1.31
CA ARG A 126 -5.89 -7.06 -0.44
C ARG A 126 -6.68 -5.80 -0.80
N GLU A 127 -7.19 -5.10 0.21
CA GLU A 127 -7.91 -3.84 0.09
C GLU A 127 -7.31 -2.84 1.09
N LEU A 128 -7.00 -1.63 0.63
CA LEU A 128 -6.59 -0.53 1.50
C LEU A 128 -7.83 0.26 1.92
N LEU A 129 -8.06 0.36 3.23
CA LEU A 129 -9.12 1.16 3.83
C LEU A 129 -8.51 2.25 4.70
N ILE A 130 -8.95 3.49 4.49
CA ILE A 130 -8.44 4.65 5.20
C ILE A 130 -9.58 5.31 5.96
N PHE A 131 -9.42 5.45 7.28
CA PHE A 131 -10.38 6.07 8.17
C PHE A 131 -9.82 7.41 8.65
N ILE A 132 -10.58 8.48 8.47
CA ILE A 132 -10.13 9.83 8.84
C ILE A 132 -11.23 10.50 9.64
N ARG A 133 -10.86 11.00 10.81
CA ARG A 133 -11.70 11.81 11.67
C ARG A 133 -10.99 13.12 11.96
N PRO A 134 -11.35 14.22 11.30
CA PRO A 134 -10.76 15.50 11.62
C PRO A 134 -11.43 16.11 12.85
N HIS A 135 -10.71 17.00 13.51
CA HIS A 135 -11.21 17.77 14.64
C HIS A 135 -10.66 19.20 14.53
N ILE A 136 -11.54 20.19 14.47
CA ILE A 136 -11.20 21.61 14.51
C ILE A 136 -10.88 21.96 15.95
N LEU A 137 -9.67 22.49 16.18
CA LEU A 137 -9.25 22.97 17.48
C LEU A 137 -9.62 24.46 17.59
N ASP A 138 -10.59 24.77 18.44
CA ASP A 138 -10.93 26.14 18.81
C ASP A 138 -10.19 26.50 20.13
N SER A 139 -9.64 27.71 20.23
CA SER A 139 -9.09 28.28 21.47
C SER A 139 -10.03 29.34 22.03
#